data_AF-A0A523UJU7-F1
#
_entry.id   AF-A0A523UJU7-F1
#
_cell.length_a   1.000
_cell.length_b   1.000
_cell.length_c   1.000
_cell.angle_alpha   90.00
_cell.angle_beta   90.00
_cell.angle_gamma   90.00
#
_symmetry.space_group_name_H-M   'P 1'
#
loop_
_entity.id
_entity.type
_entity.pdbx_description
1 polymer ?
#
loop_
_entity_poly.entity_id
_entity_poly.type
_entity_poly.pdbx_seq_one_letter_code
_entity_poly.pdbx_strand_id
1 'polypeptide(L)'
;MVCSHLQSFSDRNGWKSQLFYWREKERWEVDLIWETRGKILPIEVKYRRPTALSGLDKFITDHNCWGIVISDRLKLEKNRIYVPLYLFLLLG
;
A
#
# COMPACT_ATOMS: atom_id res chain seq x y z
N MET A 1 -13.50 3.44 -12.32
CA MET A 1 -12.33 2.97 -11.56
C MET A 1 -11.27 2.60 -12.57
N VAL A 2 -10.18 3.38 -12.67
CA VAL A 2 -9.09 3.06 -13.61
C VAL A 2 -8.04 2.29 -12.81
N CYS A 3 -8.20 0.97 -12.73
CA CYS A 3 -7.11 0.08 -12.37
C CYS A 3 -6.34 -0.20 -13.67
N SER A 4 -5.03 0.05 -13.67
CA SER A 4 -4.18 -0.26 -14.81
C SER A 4 -3.13 -1.28 -14.36
N HIS A 5 -3.00 -2.35 -15.15
CA HIS A 5 -2.14 -3.53 -14.99
C HIS A 5 -2.32 -4.38 -13.71
N LEU A 6 -3.05 -5.48 -13.87
CA LEU A 6 -3.19 -6.57 -12.90
C LEU A 6 -1.96 -7.50 -12.95
N GLN A 7 -1.24 -7.68 -11.85
CA GLN A 7 -0.42 -8.88 -11.63
C GLN A 7 -1.05 -9.71 -10.50
N SER A 8 -1.68 -10.83 -10.87
CA SER A 8 -2.20 -11.79 -9.89
C SER A 8 -1.10 -12.76 -9.50
N PHE A 9 -0.80 -12.85 -8.21
CA PHE A 9 0.11 -13.86 -7.68
C PHE A 9 -0.74 -14.91 -6.95
N SER A 10 -0.60 -16.18 -7.33
CA SER A 10 -1.21 -17.27 -6.56
C SER A 10 -0.22 -17.71 -5.50
N ASP A 11 -0.60 -17.60 -4.22
CA ASP A 11 0.16 -18.20 -3.13
C ASP A 11 0.11 -19.74 -3.25
N ARG A 12 1.13 -20.42 -2.73
CA ARG A 12 1.26 -21.90 -2.66
C ARG A 12 0.07 -22.57 -1.97
N ASN A 13 -0.66 -21.83 -1.14
CA ASN A 13 -1.84 -22.30 -0.43
C ASN A 13 -3.15 -22.15 -1.22
N GLY A 14 -3.11 -21.77 -2.51
CA GLY A 14 -4.28 -21.62 -3.38
C GLY A 14 -5.05 -20.29 -3.20
N TRP A 15 -4.55 -19.38 -2.38
CA TRP A 15 -5.11 -18.03 -2.25
C TRP A 15 -4.65 -17.15 -3.40
N LYS A 16 -5.60 -16.43 -4.00
CA LYS A 16 -5.30 -15.37 -4.96
C LYS A 16 -4.98 -14.09 -4.19
N SER A 17 -3.72 -13.72 -4.12
CA SER A 17 -3.30 -12.37 -3.76
C SER A 17 -3.12 -11.57 -5.04
N GLN A 18 -3.49 -10.30 -5.00
CA GLN A 18 -3.30 -9.43 -6.15
C GLN A 18 -2.51 -8.20 -5.74
N LEU A 19 -1.49 -7.89 -6.54
CA LEU A 19 -0.62 -6.74 -6.36
C LEU A 19 -0.86 -5.78 -7.51
N PHE A 20 -1.26 -4.56 -7.19
CA PHE A 20 -1.57 -3.53 -8.18
C PHE A 20 -0.91 -2.21 -7.81
N TYR A 21 -0.69 -1.35 -8.78
CA TYR A 21 -0.46 0.07 -8.52
C TYR A 21 -1.78 0.82 -8.74
N TRP A 22 -2.08 1.81 -7.89
CA TRP A 22 -3.28 2.63 -8.07
C TRP A 22 -2.90 4.01 -8.57
N ARG A 23 -3.55 4.48 -9.64
CA ARG A 23 -3.33 5.81 -10.20
C ARG A 23 -4.63 6.45 -10.65
N GLU A 24 -4.94 7.63 -10.13
CA GLU A 24 -6.12 8.40 -10.55
C GLU A 24 -5.70 9.66 -11.30
N LYS A 25 -6.06 9.72 -12.60
CA LYS A 25 -5.97 10.91 -13.48
C LYS A 25 -4.64 11.68 -13.32
N GLU A 26 -3.54 10.95 -13.19
CA GLU A 26 -2.16 11.45 -13.02
C GLU A 26 -1.89 12.33 -11.79
N ARG A 27 -2.86 12.48 -10.88
CA ARG A 27 -2.74 13.34 -9.70
C ARG A 27 -2.42 12.57 -8.42
N TRP A 28 -2.99 11.37 -8.31
CA TRP A 28 -2.87 10.55 -7.11
C TRP A 28 -2.35 9.18 -7.49
N GLU A 29 -1.37 8.72 -6.73
CA GLU A 29 -0.73 7.43 -6.93
C GLU A 29 -0.50 6.76 -5.58
N VAL A 30 -0.62 5.44 -5.54
CA VAL A 30 -0.17 4.61 -4.43
C VAL A 30 0.74 3.54 -5.02
N ASP A 31 1.95 3.42 -4.45
CA ASP A 31 3.01 2.56 -5.00
C ASP A 31 2.53 1.11 -5.17
N LEU A 32 1.89 0.56 -4.14
CA LEU A 32 1.43 -0.82 -4.12
C LEU A 32 0.08 -0.93 -3.40
N ILE A 33 -0.81 -1.76 -3.93
CA ILE A 33 -2.05 -2.19 -3.31
C ILE A 33 -2.00 -3.70 -3.17
N TRP A 34 -2.10 -4.19 -1.94
CA TRP A 34 -2.25 -5.60 -1.68
C TRP A 34 -3.69 -5.93 -1.32
N GLU A 35 -4.32 -6.80 -2.12
CA GLU A 35 -5.65 -7.32 -1.81
C GLU A 35 -5.58 -8.79 -1.38
N THR A 36 -6.17 -9.09 -0.22
CA THR A 36 -6.31 -10.46 0.29
C THR A 36 -7.58 -10.61 1.11
N ARG A 37 -8.34 -11.70 0.88
CA ARG A 37 -9.60 -12.01 1.59
C ARG A 37 -10.60 -10.83 1.63
N GLY A 38 -10.70 -10.08 0.53
CA GLY A 38 -11.56 -8.89 0.42
C GLY A 38 -11.12 -7.68 1.25
N LYS A 39 -9.92 -7.73 1.84
CA LYS A 39 -9.28 -6.58 2.49
C LYS A 39 -8.24 -5.98 1.55
N ILE A 40 -8.25 -4.65 1.49
CA ILE A 40 -7.31 -3.87 0.68
C ILE A 40 -6.34 -3.18 1.62
N LEU A 41 -5.05 -3.35 1.34
CA LEU A 41 -3.94 -2.77 2.09
C LEU A 41 -3.05 -1.97 1.13
N PRO A 42 -3.24 -0.65 1.01
CA PRO A 42 -2.31 0.20 0.32
C PRO A 42 -0.98 0.30 1.06
N ILE A 43 0.12 0.31 0.31
CA ILE A 43 1.50 0.37 0.78
C ILE A 43 2.22 1.45 -0.04
N GLU A 44 2.88 2.37 0.67
CA GLU A 44 3.64 3.47 0.10
C GLU A 44 5.09 3.42 0.62
N VAL A 45 6.09 3.67 -0.23
CA VAL A 45 7.51 3.61 0.13
C VAL A 45 8.12 5.01 0.20
N LYS A 46 8.64 5.40 1.37
CA LYS A 46 9.18 6.74 1.67
C LYS A 46 10.49 6.67 2.45
N TYR A 47 11.61 6.54 1.74
CA TYR A 47 12.92 6.29 2.36
C TYR A 47 13.75 7.55 2.70
N ARG A 48 13.52 8.71 2.05
CA ARG A 48 14.45 9.86 2.16
C ARG A 48 13.87 11.27 2.13
N ARG A 49 12.60 11.45 1.79
CA ARG A 49 11.96 12.78 1.76
C ARG A 49 10.57 12.70 2.37
N PRO A 50 10.12 13.69 3.14
CA PRO A 50 8.71 13.87 3.47
C PRO A 50 7.97 14.28 2.20
N THR A 51 7.81 13.35 1.27
CA THR A 51 6.91 13.52 0.14
C THR A 51 5.49 13.32 0.64
N ALA A 52 4.55 14.04 0.04
CA ALA A 52 3.16 13.99 0.44
C ALA A 52 2.63 12.56 0.34
N LEU A 53 1.94 12.11 1.40
CA LEU A 53 1.19 10.85 1.43
C LEU A 53 -0.22 11.02 0.86
N SER A 54 -0.43 12.03 0.02
CA SER A 54 -1.75 12.50 -0.36
C SER A 54 -2.52 11.52 -1.25
N GLY A 55 -1.81 10.73 -2.08
CA GLY A 55 -2.40 9.59 -2.79
C GLY A 55 -2.85 8.48 -1.84
N LEU A 56 -1.98 8.08 -0.91
CA LEU A 56 -2.29 7.10 0.14
C LEU A 56 -3.45 7.56 1.04
N ASP A 57 -3.43 8.80 1.50
CA ASP A 57 -4.45 9.37 2.37
C ASP A 57 -5.81 9.44 1.68
N LYS A 58 -5.83 9.81 0.40
CA LYS A 58 -7.03 9.76 -0.42
C LYS A 58 -7.55 8.32 -0.54
N PHE A 59 -6.68 7.37 -0.86
CA PHE A 59 -7.07 5.97 -1.00
C PHE A 59 -7.65 5.40 0.30
N ILE A 60 -6.98 5.63 1.42
CA ILE A 60 -7.43 5.24 2.76
C ILE A 60 -8.82 5.81 3.06
N THR A 61 -9.06 7.06 2.69
CA THR A 61 -10.34 7.74 2.93
C THR A 61 -11.44 7.16 2.03
N ASP A 62 -11.18 7.02 0.73
CA ASP A 62 -12.16 6.54 -0.25
C ASP A 62 -12.55 5.08 0.01
N HIS A 63 -11.63 4.27 0.52
CA HIS A 63 -11.82 2.82 0.74
C HIS A 63 -11.98 2.43 2.21
N ASN A 64 -11.94 3.40 3.15
CA ASN A 64 -12.04 3.20 4.59
C ASN A 64 -11.16 2.04 5.11
N CYS A 65 -9.87 2.07 4.79
CA CYS A 65 -8.91 1.01 5.10
C CYS A 65 -7.71 1.49 5.93
N TRP A 66 -6.81 0.56 6.29
CA TRP A 66 -5.51 0.87 6.87
C TRP A 66 -4.46 0.95 5.76
N GLY A 67 -3.39 1.73 5.96
CA GLY A 67 -2.25 1.76 5.04
C GLY A 67 -0.91 1.51 5.73
N ILE A 68 0.05 1.01 4.96
CA ILE A 68 1.44 0.86 5.38
C ILE A 68 2.29 1.94 4.69
N VAL A 69 3.17 2.57 5.47
CA VAL A 69 4.22 3.44 4.94
C VAL A 69 5.56 2.82 5.27
N ILE A 70 6.29 2.34 4.25
CA ILE A 70 7.64 1.86 4.44
C ILE A 70 8.57 3.07 4.61
N SER A 71 9.20 3.20 5.77
CA SER A 71 9.91 4.40 6.22
C SER A 71 11.24 4.05 6.91
N ASP A 72 11.89 5.02 7.55
CA ASP A 72 13.05 4.84 8.43
C ASP A 72 12.62 4.64 9.90
N ARG A 73 11.35 4.86 10.23
CA ARG A 73 10.82 4.85 11.60
C ARG A 73 9.62 3.94 11.74
N LEU A 74 9.49 3.35 12.93
CA LEU A 74 8.29 2.65 13.36
C LEU A 74 7.37 3.65 14.06
N LYS A 75 6.16 3.85 13.52
CA LYS A 75 5.19 4.81 14.07
C LYS A 75 3.78 4.39 13.71
N LEU A 76 2.83 4.64 14.62
CA LEU A 76 1.40 4.60 14.32
C LEU A 76 0.87 6.03 14.21
N GLU A 77 0.16 6.36 13.14
CA GLU A 77 -0.43 7.69 12.99
C GLU A 77 -1.70 7.65 12.13
N LYS A 78 -2.85 8.02 12.71
CA LYS A 78 -4.16 7.85 12.08
C LYS A 78 -4.37 6.38 11.68
N ASN A 79 -4.83 6.11 10.46
CA ASN A 79 -4.98 4.76 9.91
C ASN A 79 -3.72 4.29 9.16
N ARG A 80 -2.54 4.72 9.60
CA ARG A 80 -1.26 4.40 8.96
C ARG A 80 -0.29 3.76 9.95
N ILE A 81 0.37 2.71 9.49
CA ILE A 81 1.49 2.08 10.18
C ILE A 81 2.75 2.40 9.37
N TYR A 82 3.67 3.14 9.97
CA TYR A 82 4.99 3.35 9.42
C TYR A 82 5.88 2.19 9.86
N VAL A 83 6.49 1.51 8.91
CA VAL A 83 7.30 0.32 9.14
C VAL A 83 8.70 0.58 8.56
N PRO A 84 9.77 0.45 9.35
CA PRO A 84 11.14 0.45 8.84
C PRO A 84 11.33 -0.61 7.76
N LEU A 85 12.01 -0.26 6.66
CA LEU A 85 12.26 -1.21 5.55
C LEU A 85 12.84 -2.55 6.03
N TYR A 86 13.78 -2.52 6.98
CA TYR A 86 14.37 -3.76 7.51
C TYR A 86 13.35 -4.65 8.24
N LEU A 87 12.38 -4.06 8.96
CA LEU A 87 11.29 -4.84 9.56
C LEU A 87 10.36 -5.39 8.50
N PHE A 88 10.06 -4.61 7.46
CA PHE A 88 9.23 -5.06 6.35
C PHE A 88 9.83 -6.28 5.64
N LEU A 89 11.15 -6.28 5.38
CA LEU A 89 11.84 -7.38 4.72
C LEU A 89 11.94 -8.65 5.58
N LEU A 90 11.91 -8.53 6.90
CA LEU A 90 11.93 -9.69 7.81
C LEU A 90 10.58 -10.42 7.90
N LEU A 91 9.49 -9.77 7.48
CA LEU A 91 8.14 -10.34 7.48
C LEU A 91 7.79 -11.09 6.18
N GLY A 92 8.69 -11.04 5.19
CA GLY A 92 8.53 -11.64 3.85
C GLY A 92 8.95 -13.09 3.77
#